data_AF-A0A4Q8QHW0-F1
#
_entry.id   AF-A0A4Q8QHW0-F1
#
_cell.length_a   1.000
_cell.length_b   1.000
_cell.length_c   1.000
_cell.angle_alpha   90.00
_cell.angle_beta   90.00
_cell.angle_gamma   90.00
#
_symmetry.space_group_name_H-M   'P 1'
#
loop_
_entity.id
_entity.type
_entity.pdbx_description
1 polymer ?
#
loop_
_entity_poly.entity_id
_entity_poly.type
_entity_poly.pdbx_seq_one_letter_code
_entity_poly.pdbx_strand_id
1 'polypeptide(L)' 'MSTPDRRGMLDRADMALSIRRQCRLLGIARSGVYRPPRPANDNDLALMRR' A
#
# COMPACT_ATOMS: atom_id res chain seq x y z
N MET A 1 8.32 -10.49 -0.60
CA MET A 1 7.57 -9.47 -1.36
C MET A 1 7.16 -8.36 -0.42
N SER A 2 7.50 -7.12 -0.73
CA SER A 2 7.20 -5.96 0.11
C SER A 2 5.70 -5.62 0.09
N THR A 3 5.24 -4.78 1.03
CA THR A 3 3.86 -4.26 0.99
C THR A 3 3.59 -3.40 -0.26
N PRO A 4 4.51 -2.52 -0.70
CA PRO A 4 4.42 -1.87 -2.01
C PRO A 4 4.26 -2.83 -3.18
N ASP A 5 5.07 -3.89 -3.25
CA ASP A 5 5.03 -4.86 -4.36
C ASP A 5 3.64 -5.51 -4.46
N ARG A 6 3.10 -5.97 -3.32
CA ARG A 6 1.76 -6.59 -3.26
C ARG A 6 0.66 -5.60 -3.62
N ARG A 7 0.79 -4.31 -3.28
CA ARG A 7 -0.15 -3.27 -3.72
C ARG A 7 -0.13 -3.06 -5.23
N GLY A 8 1.03 -3.24 -5.86
CA GLY A 8 1.17 -3.19 -7.33
C GLY A 8 0.42 -4.29 -8.06
N MET A 9 0.04 -5.37 -7.37
CA MET A 9 -0.73 -6.49 -7.92
C MET A 9 -2.25 -6.26 -7.91
N LEU A 10 -2.72 -5.12 -7.39
CA LEU A 10 -4.15 -4.79 -7.39
C LEU A 10 -4.62 -4.41 -8.79
N ASP A 11 -5.69 -5.05 -9.26
CA ASP A 11 -6.35 -4.69 -10.50
C ASP A 11 -7.68 -3.98 -10.19
N ARG A 12 -7.76 -2.69 -10.55
CA ARG A 12 -8.99 -1.89 -10.33
C ARG A 12 -10.07 -2.16 -11.39
N ALA A 13 -9.70 -2.76 -12.51
CA ALA A 13 -10.60 -3.11 -13.61
C ALA A 13 -11.11 -4.55 -13.51
N ASP A 14 -10.64 -5.34 -12.55
CA ASP A 14 -11.18 -6.67 -12.28
C ASP A 14 -12.66 -6.59 -11.86
N MET A 15 -13.53 -7.16 -12.69
CA MET A 15 -14.98 -7.18 -12.49
C MET A 15 -15.45 -8.28 -11.52
N ALA A 16 -14.63 -9.32 -11.31
CA ALA A 16 -14.96 -10.48 -10.48
C ALA A 16 -14.51 -10.30 -9.02
N LEU A 17 -13.39 -9.61 -8.80
CA LEU A 17 -12.79 -9.42 -7.49
C LEU A 17 -12.79 -7.95 -7.09
N SER A 18 -13.66 -7.59 -6.14
CA SER A 18 -13.58 -6.27 -5.50
C SER A 18 -12.19 -6.02 -4.89
N ILE A 19 -11.76 -4.75 -4.82
CA ILE A 19 -10.53 -4.31 -4.14
C ILE A 19 -10.44 -4.89 -2.71
N ARG A 20 -11.57 -5.01 -2.01
CA ARG A 20 -11.61 -5.62 -0.66
C ARG A 20 -11.15 -7.09 -0.67
N ARG A 21 -11.60 -7.87 -1.66
CA ARG A 21 -11.25 -9.28 -1.80
C ARG A 21 -9.80 -9.44 -2.25
N GLN A 22 -9.34 -8.63 -3.19
CA GLN A 22 -7.94 -8.60 -3.60
C GLN A 22 -7.00 -8.26 -2.43
N CYS A 23 -7.33 -7.24 -1.62
CA CYS A 23 -6.56 -6.91 -0.41
C CYS A 23 -6.46 -8.08 0.57
N ARG A 24 -7.55 -8.85 0.73
CA ARG A 24 -7.57 -10.03 1.60
C ARG A 24 -6.66 -11.14 1.05
N LEU A 25 -6.72 -11.41 -0.26
CA LEU A 25 -5.88 -12.42 -0.91
C LEU A 25 -4.40 -12.05 -0.85
N LEU A 26 -4.08 -10.76 -1.04
CA LEU A 26 -2.72 -10.25 -1.00
C LEU A 26 -2.20 -10.01 0.43
N GLY A 27 -3.04 -10.15 1.46
CA GLY A 27 -2.65 -9.94 2.85
C GLY A 27 -2.21 -8.50 3.15
N ILE A 28 -2.88 -7.51 2.58
CA ILE A 28 -2.60 -6.07 2.78
C ILE A 28 -3.81 -5.34 3.36
N ALA A 29 -3.54 -4.32 4.19
CA ALA A 29 -4.59 -3.46 4.72
C ALA A 29 -5.19 -2.58 3.62
N ARG A 30 -6.53 -2.63 3.47
CA ARG A 30 -7.29 -1.84 2.49
C ARG A 30 -7.11 -0.32 2.68
N SER A 31 -6.90 0.14 3.92
CA SER A 31 -6.69 1.56 4.22
C SER A 31 -5.53 2.16 3.43
N GLY A 32 -4.43 1.41 3.31
CA GLY A 32 -3.23 1.84 2.59
C GLY A 32 -3.36 1.88 1.06
N VAL A 33 -4.46 1.34 0.50
CA VAL A 33 -4.78 1.45 -0.93
C VAL A 33 -5.39 2.82 -1.26
N TYR A 34 -6.16 3.40 -0.34
CA TYR A 34 -6.78 4.70 -0.52
C TYR A 34 -6.00 5.84 0.14
N ARG A 35 -5.23 5.53 1.17
CA ARG A 35 -4.36 6.47 1.89
C ARG A 35 -2.92 5.98 1.76
N PRO A 36 -2.27 6.22 0.61
CA PRO A 36 -0.86 5.93 0.50
C PRO A 36 -0.08 6.72 1.56
N PRO A 37 0.98 6.14 2.14
CA PRO A 37 1.84 6.86 3.07
C PRO A 37 2.42 8.07 2.35
N ARG A 38 2.61 9.18 3.08
CA ARG A 38 3.37 10.31 2.56
C ARG A 38 4.78 9.83 2.21
N PRO A 39 5.37 10.32 1.11
CA PRO A 39 6.79 10.08 0.86
C PRO A 39 7.58 10.56 2.08
N ALA A 40 8.59 9.78 2.48
CA ALA A 40 9.49 10.21 3.53
C ALA A 40 10.16 11.52 3.11
N ASN A 41 10.13 12.52 3.97
CA ASN A 41 10.90 13.73 3.80
C ASN A 41 12.33 13.48 4.31
N ASP A 42 13.34 13.92 3.59
CA ASP A 42 14.74 13.84 4.04
C ASP A 42 14.95 14.53 5.40
N ASN A 43 14.16 15.58 5.69
CA ASN A 43 14.17 16.24 6.99
C ASN A 43 13.69 15.33 8.14
N ASP A 44 12.74 14.42 7.89
CA ASP A 44 12.26 13.48 8.92
C ASP A 44 13.35 12.47 9.29
N LEU A 45 14.14 12.04 8.29
CA LEU A 45 15.25 11.12 8.50
C LEU A 45 16.36 11.76 9.34
N ALA A 46 16.68 13.04 9.09
CA ALA A 46 17.59 13.81 9.92
C ALA A 46 17.08 13.98 11.37
N LEU A 47 15.76 14.11 11.53
CA LEU A 47 15.09 14.24 12.82
C LEU A 47 15.13 12.97 13.68
N MET A 48 15.20 11.79 13.06
CA MET A 48 15.23 10.48 13.73
C MET A 48 16.65 10.00 14.12
N ARG A 49 17.69 10.62 13.55
CA ARG A 49 19.10 10.23 13.75
C ARG A 49 19.80 10.96 14.90
N ARG A 50 19.09 11.83 15.61
CA ARG A 50 19.53 12.60 16.78
C ARG A 50 19.00 11.95 18.05
#